data_AF-A0A7C5WE98-F1
#
_entry.id   AF-A0A7C5WE98-F1
#
_cell.length_a   1.000
_cell.length_b   1.000
_cell.length_c   1.000
_cell.angle_alpha   90.00
_cell.angle_beta   90.00
_cell.angle_gamma   90.00
#
_symmetry.space_group_name_H-M   'P 1'
#
loop_
_entity.id
_entity.type
_entity.pdbx_description
1 polymer ?
#
loop_
_entity_poly.entity_id
_entity_poly.type
_entity_poly.pdbx_seq_one_letter_code
_entity_poly.pdbx_strand_id
1 'polypeptide(L)'
;MSEFNLKEYQTVILGALLHDIGKFLNRGADVKRKHPYFSADYVMSEQFNSIVKDKWVDIDLLKVLVQCHHEYPQLPDDLLVQKIKDDHTRKLAYIVSRADSYSSGERIDEEPAELDYKQVRLASIFSKVKKNANNNPPFKYYRLQKMSPDTVFPVEDAELY
;
A
#
# COMPACT_ATOMS: atom_id res chain seq x y z
N MET A 1 26.94 -15.31 17.34
CA MET A 1 26.00 -14.43 16.61
C MET A 1 25.83 -15.05 15.24
N SER A 2 24.60 -15.28 14.79
CA SER A 2 24.36 -15.74 13.42
C SER A 2 24.82 -14.65 12.45
N GLU A 3 25.37 -15.05 11.31
CA GLU A 3 25.70 -14.15 10.21
C GLU A 3 24.44 -13.40 9.74
N PHE A 4 24.59 -12.13 9.38
CA PHE A 4 23.47 -11.30 8.93
C PHE A 4 22.98 -11.76 7.55
N ASN A 5 21.70 -12.11 7.45
CA ASN A 5 21.10 -12.52 6.19
C ASN A 5 20.69 -11.28 5.36
N LEU A 6 21.62 -10.79 4.53
CA LEU A 6 21.41 -9.62 3.68
C LEU A 6 20.23 -9.79 2.71
N LYS A 7 20.06 -10.99 2.14
CA LYS A 7 18.99 -11.30 1.19
C LYS A 7 17.61 -11.20 1.85
N GLU A 8 17.46 -11.75 3.05
CA GLU A 8 16.23 -11.64 3.83
C GLU A 8 15.93 -10.18 4.19
N TYR A 9 16.93 -9.45 4.69
CA TYR A 9 16.78 -8.04 5.03
C TYR A 9 16.30 -7.20 3.84
N GLN A 10 16.93 -7.40 2.68
CA GLN A 10 16.54 -6.78 1.42
C GLN A 10 15.12 -7.17 0.98
N THR A 11 14.74 -8.42 1.21
CA THR A 11 13.39 -8.92 0.92
C THR A 11 12.34 -8.25 1.79
N VAL A 12 12.62 -8.04 3.07
CA VAL A 12 11.72 -7.33 4.00
C VAL A 12 11.53 -5.88 3.57
N ILE A 13 12.62 -5.18 3.20
CA ILE A 13 12.53 -3.81 2.68
C ILE A 13 11.65 -3.74 1.44
N LEU A 14 11.88 -4.64 0.47
CA LEU A 14 11.13 -4.65 -0.78
C LEU A 14 9.66 -5.04 -0.54
N GLY A 15 9.40 -5.98 0.37
CA GLY A 15 8.06 -6.36 0.79
C GLY A 15 7.32 -5.18 1.42
N ALA A 16 7.97 -4.44 2.32
CA ALA A 16 7.41 -3.23 2.91
C ALA A 16 7.10 -2.14 1.87
N LEU A 17 7.94 -1.99 0.84
CA LEU A 17 7.69 -1.04 -0.25
C LEU A 17 6.51 -1.47 -1.14
N LEU A 18 6.36 -2.77 -1.41
CA LEU A 18 5.43 -3.29 -2.43
C LEU A 18 4.13 -3.90 -1.87
N HIS A 19 3.95 -4.00 -0.54
CA HIS A 19 2.79 -4.67 0.08
C HIS A 19 1.44 -4.23 -0.52
N ASP A 20 1.31 -2.94 -0.85
CA ASP A 20 0.10 -2.33 -1.37
C ASP A 20 0.11 -2.03 -2.88
N ILE A 21 1.10 -2.53 -3.64
CA ILE A 21 1.20 -2.28 -5.10
C ILE A 21 -0.06 -2.75 -5.85
N GLY A 22 -0.70 -3.82 -5.36
CA GLY A 22 -1.96 -4.33 -5.89
C GLY A 22 -3.14 -3.36 -5.79
N LYS A 23 -3.06 -2.28 -4.99
CA LYS A 23 -4.11 -1.26 -4.92
C LYS A 23 -4.33 -0.56 -6.27
N PHE A 24 -3.29 -0.44 -7.08
CA PHE A 24 -3.41 0.15 -8.42
C PHE A 24 -4.38 -0.65 -9.31
N LEU A 25 -4.26 -1.98 -9.30
CA LEU A 25 -5.12 -2.88 -10.05
C LEU A 25 -6.51 -3.04 -9.41
N ASN A 26 -6.59 -2.95 -8.08
CA ASN A 26 -7.85 -3.09 -7.35
C ASN A 26 -8.82 -1.92 -7.54
N ARG A 27 -8.36 -0.75 -7.98
CA ARG A 27 -9.19 0.45 -8.24
C ARG A 27 -10.12 0.33 -9.45
N GLY A 28 -10.04 -0.75 -10.24
CA GLY A 28 -11.04 -1.04 -11.27
C GLY A 28 -12.44 -1.28 -10.68
N ALA A 29 -13.48 -0.70 -11.30
CA ALA A 29 -14.86 -0.73 -10.81
C ALA A 29 -15.35 -2.17 -10.52
N ASP A 30 -15.07 -3.11 -11.41
CA ASP A 30 -15.57 -4.50 -11.31
C ASP A 30 -14.64 -5.46 -10.57
N VAL A 31 -13.55 -4.95 -9.98
CA VAL A 31 -12.52 -5.80 -9.36
C VAL A 31 -12.94 -6.22 -7.94
N LYS A 32 -13.43 -7.46 -7.79
CA LYS A 32 -13.85 -8.00 -6.48
C LYS A 32 -12.72 -8.61 -5.65
N ARG A 33 -11.61 -8.99 -6.29
CA ARG A 33 -10.45 -9.59 -5.63
C ARG A 33 -9.71 -8.54 -4.79
N LYS A 34 -9.25 -8.92 -3.59
CA LYS A 34 -8.53 -8.03 -2.67
C LYS A 34 -7.13 -7.69 -3.19
N HIS A 35 -6.63 -6.50 -2.87
CA HIS A 35 -5.34 -6.02 -3.34
C HIS A 35 -4.11 -6.87 -2.97
N PRO A 36 -4.02 -7.56 -1.81
CA PRO A 36 -2.81 -8.32 -1.48
C PRO A 36 -2.58 -9.48 -2.46
N TYR A 37 -3.66 -10.03 -3.01
CA TYR A 37 -3.54 -11.03 -4.06
C TYR A 37 -2.95 -10.46 -5.36
N PHE A 38 -3.31 -9.23 -5.73
CA PHE A 38 -2.72 -8.57 -6.89
C PHE A 38 -1.26 -8.20 -6.65
N SER A 39 -0.90 -7.83 -5.42
CA SER A 39 0.51 -7.63 -5.03
C SER A 39 1.30 -8.92 -5.19
N ALA A 40 0.76 -10.05 -4.73
CA ALA A 40 1.37 -11.37 -4.87
C ALA A 40 1.54 -11.79 -6.34
N ASP A 41 0.51 -11.64 -7.17
CA ASP A 41 0.59 -11.94 -8.60
C ASP A 41 1.64 -11.06 -9.31
N TYR A 42 1.72 -9.78 -8.93
CA TYR A 42 2.68 -8.84 -9.52
C TYR A 42 4.13 -9.25 -9.25
N VAL A 43 4.49 -9.57 -7.99
CA VAL A 43 5.86 -9.96 -7.64
C VAL A 43 6.24 -11.35 -8.19
N MET A 44 5.25 -12.18 -8.51
CA MET A 44 5.45 -13.48 -9.15
C MET A 44 5.50 -13.41 -10.68
N SER A 45 5.18 -12.26 -11.28
CA SER A 45 5.16 -12.10 -12.74
C SER A 45 6.54 -12.25 -13.38
N GLU A 46 6.57 -12.71 -14.63
CA GLU A 46 7.83 -12.80 -15.40
C GLU A 46 8.48 -11.42 -15.57
N GLN A 47 7.67 -10.37 -15.76
CA GLN A 47 8.15 -9.00 -15.91
C GLN A 47 8.88 -8.54 -14.65
N PHE A 48 8.30 -8.75 -13.47
CA PHE A 48 8.95 -8.40 -12.21
C PHE A 48 10.22 -9.22 -11.99
N ASN A 49 10.16 -10.53 -12.20
CA ASN A 49 11.32 -11.41 -12.09
C ASN A 49 12.46 -11.02 -13.05
N SER A 50 12.13 -10.49 -14.24
CA SER A 50 13.11 -9.99 -15.20
C SER A 50 13.80 -8.69 -14.78
N ILE A 51 13.21 -7.92 -13.86
CA ILE A 51 13.78 -6.69 -13.29
C ILE A 51 14.73 -7.03 -12.14
N VAL A 52 14.36 -8.02 -11.32
CA VAL A 52 15.11 -8.41 -10.12
C VAL A 52 16.35 -9.28 -10.43
N LYS A 53 16.54 -9.67 -11.71
CA LYS A 53 17.71 -10.33 -12.36
C LYS A 53 18.63 -11.18 -11.48
N ASP A 54 19.41 -10.55 -10.60
CA ASP A 54 20.39 -11.20 -9.73
C ASP A 54 19.79 -11.79 -8.42
N LYS A 55 18.45 -11.84 -8.30
CA LYS A 55 17.70 -12.40 -7.15
C LYS A 55 18.32 -12.04 -5.80
N TRP A 56 18.62 -10.76 -5.62
CA TRP A 56 19.08 -10.16 -4.36
C TRP A 56 17.99 -10.21 -3.27
N VAL A 57 16.78 -10.65 -3.62
CA VAL A 57 15.68 -10.97 -2.72
C VAL A 57 15.26 -12.42 -2.85
N ASP A 58 14.62 -12.93 -1.80
CA ASP A 58 13.88 -14.18 -1.79
C ASP A 58 12.45 -13.90 -2.31
N ILE A 59 12.14 -14.43 -3.49
CA ILE A 59 10.85 -14.18 -4.17
C ILE A 59 9.69 -14.88 -3.44
N ASP A 60 9.93 -16.05 -2.86
CA ASP A 60 8.89 -16.78 -2.15
C ASP A 60 8.54 -16.08 -0.84
N LEU A 61 9.55 -15.61 -0.11
CA LEU A 61 9.35 -14.74 1.05
C LEU A 61 8.69 -13.42 0.65
N LEU A 62 9.14 -12.76 -0.42
CA LEU A 62 8.55 -11.50 -0.92
C LEU A 62 7.05 -11.67 -1.19
N LYS A 63 6.66 -12.74 -1.88
CA LYS A 63 5.26 -13.07 -2.15
C LYS A 63 4.45 -13.16 -0.86
N VAL A 64 4.96 -13.84 0.16
CA VAL A 64 4.27 -13.94 1.46
C VAL A 64 4.13 -12.57 2.10
N LEU A 65 5.20 -11.76 2.12
CA LEU A 65 5.18 -10.43 2.76
C LEU A 65 4.19 -9.46 2.10
N VAL A 66 4.03 -9.51 0.77
CA VAL A 66 3.09 -8.62 0.06
C VAL A 66 1.65 -9.15 0.06
N GLN A 67 1.45 -10.43 0.38
CA GLN A 67 0.12 -11.06 0.45
C GLN A 67 -0.46 -11.01 1.87
N CYS A 68 0.37 -11.25 2.89
CA CYS A 68 -0.04 -11.49 4.26
C CYS A 68 0.43 -10.38 5.21
N HIS A 69 -0.05 -9.16 4.99
CA HIS A 69 0.29 -7.98 5.81
C HIS A 69 -0.88 -7.41 6.61
N HIS A 70 -2.05 -8.05 6.60
CA HIS A 70 -3.22 -7.62 7.38
C HIS A 70 -3.42 -8.47 8.63
N GLU A 71 -3.95 -7.86 9.69
CA GLU A 71 -4.26 -8.51 10.97
C GLU A 71 -5.77 -8.67 11.22
N TYR A 72 -6.62 -8.08 10.35
CA TYR A 72 -8.08 -8.00 10.52
C TYR A 72 -8.78 -9.35 10.31
N PRO A 73 -9.41 -9.96 11.33
CA PRO A 73 -9.94 -11.33 11.25
C PRO A 73 -11.05 -11.56 10.21
N GLN A 74 -11.63 -10.52 9.62
CA GLN A 74 -12.67 -10.61 8.60
C GLN A 74 -12.11 -10.96 7.20
N LEU A 75 -10.79 -11.00 7.03
CA LEU A 75 -10.14 -11.42 5.78
C LEU A 75 -9.98 -12.94 5.70
N PRO A 76 -9.90 -13.50 4.48
CA PRO A 76 -9.49 -14.89 4.26
C PRO A 76 -8.18 -15.24 4.98
N ASP A 77 -8.09 -16.46 5.51
CA ASP A 77 -6.95 -16.94 6.31
C ASP A 77 -5.61 -16.81 5.57
N ASP A 78 -5.59 -16.95 4.25
CA ASP A 78 -4.41 -16.84 3.39
C ASP A 78 -3.94 -15.39 3.14
N LEU A 79 -4.61 -14.40 3.75
CA LEU A 79 -4.19 -12.99 3.78
C LEU A 79 -3.81 -12.53 5.20
N LEU A 80 -4.00 -13.38 6.20
CA LEU A 80 -3.81 -13.04 7.60
C LEU A 80 -2.39 -13.36 8.05
N VAL A 81 -1.68 -12.37 8.58
CA VAL A 81 -0.31 -12.54 9.07
C VAL A 81 -0.24 -13.59 10.19
N GLN A 82 -1.24 -13.65 11.07
CA GLN A 82 -1.33 -14.61 12.17
C GLN A 82 -1.50 -16.06 11.72
N LYS A 83 -1.89 -16.30 10.46
CA LYS A 83 -2.11 -17.65 9.90
C LYS A 83 -0.87 -18.20 9.19
N ILE A 84 0.20 -17.42 9.05
CA ILE A 84 1.48 -17.91 8.53
C ILE A 84 2.02 -19.00 9.48
N LYS A 85 2.33 -20.18 8.92
CA LYS A 85 2.77 -21.36 9.68
C LYS A 85 4.21 -21.26 10.14
N ASP A 86 5.10 -20.79 9.27
CA ASP A 86 6.51 -20.61 9.59
C ASP A 86 6.69 -19.42 10.55
N ASP A 87 7.25 -19.67 11.73
CA ASP A 87 7.32 -18.67 12.80
C ASP A 87 8.25 -17.52 12.45
N HIS A 88 9.35 -17.80 11.74
CA HIS A 88 10.31 -16.78 11.33
C HIS A 88 9.70 -15.85 10.28
N THR A 89 9.14 -16.41 9.20
CA THR A 89 8.42 -15.67 8.17
C THR A 89 7.28 -14.85 8.76
N ARG A 90 6.53 -15.41 9.71
CA ARG A 90 5.45 -14.69 10.40
C ARG A 90 5.96 -13.46 11.15
N LYS A 91 7.10 -13.57 11.85
CA LYS A 91 7.70 -12.42 12.53
C LYS A 91 8.11 -11.32 11.54
N LEU A 92 8.70 -11.69 10.40
CA LEU A 92 9.04 -10.73 9.34
C LEU A 92 7.79 -10.05 8.75
N ALA A 93 6.72 -10.80 8.52
CA ALA A 93 5.47 -10.27 8.02
C ALA A 93 4.78 -9.33 9.04
N TYR A 94 4.90 -9.61 10.35
CA TYR A 94 4.45 -8.68 11.38
C TYR A 94 5.21 -7.35 11.35
N ILE A 95 6.51 -7.35 11.04
CA ILE A 95 7.27 -6.08 10.88
C ILE A 95 6.62 -5.22 9.79
N VAL A 96 6.29 -5.82 8.65
CA VAL A 96 5.62 -5.13 7.53
C VAL A 96 4.22 -4.66 7.94
N SER A 97 3.40 -5.52 8.53
CA SER A 97 2.04 -5.20 9.01
C SER A 97 2.02 -4.01 9.97
N ARG A 98 2.93 -4.02 10.96
CA ARG A 98 3.01 -2.95 11.95
C ARG A 98 3.55 -1.66 11.34
N ALA A 99 4.51 -1.73 10.43
CA ALA A 99 5.00 -0.57 9.70
C ALA A 99 3.89 0.09 8.86
N ASP A 100 3.06 -0.69 8.15
CA ASP A 100 1.90 -0.19 7.40
C ASP A 100 0.91 0.54 8.34
N SER A 101 0.55 -0.12 9.45
CA SER A 101 -0.33 0.45 10.48
C SER A 101 0.21 1.77 11.02
N TYR A 102 1.50 1.85 11.34
CA TYR A 102 2.13 3.08 11.83
C TYR A 102 2.22 4.17 10.77
N SER A 103 2.46 3.82 9.51
CA SER A 103 2.53 4.78 8.40
C SER A 103 1.22 5.49 8.11
N SER A 104 0.11 4.96 8.65
CA SER A 104 -1.24 5.48 8.40
C SER A 104 -2.05 5.74 9.67
N GLY A 105 -1.39 5.81 10.83
CA GLY A 105 -2.03 6.01 12.14
C GLY A 105 -2.65 7.39 12.37
N GLU A 106 -2.27 8.42 11.61
CA GLU A 106 -2.87 9.77 11.68
C GLU A 106 -4.19 9.90 10.89
N ARG A 107 -4.91 8.79 10.67
CA ARG A 107 -6.25 8.82 10.10
C ARG A 107 -7.22 9.38 11.14
N ILE A 108 -7.56 10.66 11.00
CA ILE A 108 -8.68 11.28 11.72
C ILE A 108 -9.98 10.70 11.12
N ASP A 109 -10.90 10.26 11.98
CA ASP A 109 -12.19 9.59 11.67
C ASP A 109 -13.19 10.42 10.83
N GLU A 110 -12.75 11.54 10.24
CA GLU A 110 -13.57 12.52 9.51
C GLU A 110 -13.59 12.31 7.99
N GLU A 111 -13.03 11.23 7.44
CA GLU A 111 -13.35 10.88 6.05
C GLU A 111 -14.81 10.41 5.99
N PRO A 112 -15.67 11.01 5.13
CA PRO A 112 -17.05 10.59 5.04
C PRO A 112 -17.07 9.09 4.73
N ALA A 113 -17.61 8.30 5.64
CA ALA A 113 -17.78 6.85 5.52
C ALA A 113 -18.56 6.41 4.27
N GLU A 114 -19.12 7.38 3.54
CA GLU A 114 -19.95 7.21 2.35
C GLU A 114 -19.17 7.15 1.03
N LEU A 115 -17.87 7.47 1.01
CA LEU A 115 -17.09 7.42 -0.24
C LEU A 115 -16.52 6.02 -0.51
N ASP A 116 -16.80 5.47 -1.70
CA ASP A 116 -16.12 4.26 -2.17
C ASP A 116 -14.62 4.54 -2.30
N TYR A 117 -13.80 3.88 -1.46
CA TYR A 117 -12.34 4.01 -1.40
C TYR A 117 -11.67 3.83 -2.77
N LYS A 118 -12.31 3.12 -3.71
CA LYS A 118 -11.80 2.95 -5.08
C LYS A 118 -11.89 4.23 -5.91
N GLN A 119 -12.87 5.07 -5.62
CA GLN A 119 -13.15 6.32 -6.33
C GLN A 119 -12.51 7.54 -5.63
N VAL A 120 -12.05 7.39 -4.39
CA VAL A 120 -11.37 8.47 -3.66
C VAL A 120 -10.06 8.88 -4.35
N ARG A 121 -9.99 10.17 -4.65
CA ARG A 121 -8.83 10.86 -5.24
C ARG A 121 -7.84 11.28 -4.17
N LEU A 122 -6.59 11.46 -4.55
CA LEU A 122 -5.59 12.01 -3.64
C LEU A 122 -5.90 13.49 -3.36
N ALA A 123 -6.37 13.79 -2.16
CA ALA A 123 -6.58 15.15 -1.69
C ALA A 123 -5.25 15.84 -1.36
N SER A 124 -5.18 17.15 -1.58
CA SER A 124 -4.09 17.97 -1.09
C SER A 124 -4.07 17.97 0.43
N ILE A 125 -2.88 17.85 1.02
CA ILE A 125 -2.69 17.98 2.47
C ILE A 125 -3.18 19.36 2.97
N PHE A 126 -3.05 20.40 2.13
CA PHE A 126 -3.49 21.76 2.47
C PHE A 126 -5.02 21.90 2.53
N SER A 127 -5.77 20.95 1.97
CA SER A 127 -7.23 20.86 2.14
C SER A 127 -7.63 20.51 3.57
N LYS A 128 -6.72 19.95 4.37
CA LYS A 128 -6.98 19.57 5.78
C LYS A 128 -6.27 20.51 6.78
N VAL A 129 -5.38 21.38 6.33
CA VAL A 129 -4.66 22.33 7.21
C VAL A 129 -5.50 23.59 7.42
N LYS A 130 -6.10 23.71 8.61
CA LYS A 130 -6.87 24.90 9.02
C LYS A 130 -5.94 25.93 9.63
N LYS A 131 -5.95 27.16 9.10
CA LYS A 131 -5.20 28.28 9.71
C LYS A 131 -5.80 28.66 11.06
N ASN A 132 -7.14 28.74 11.14
CA ASN A 132 -7.93 29.03 12.34
C ASN A 132 -9.18 28.12 12.33
N ALA A 133 -9.81 27.88 13.49
CA ALA A 133 -10.98 27.00 13.63
C ALA A 133 -12.18 27.35 12.71
N ASN A 134 -12.33 28.62 12.34
CA ASN A 134 -13.43 29.11 11.51
C ASN A 134 -13.13 29.09 10.00
N ASN A 135 -11.97 28.58 9.58
CA ASN A 135 -11.58 28.56 8.17
C ASN A 135 -11.42 27.12 7.69
N ASN A 136 -12.39 26.65 6.90
CA ASN A 136 -12.32 25.39 6.19
C ASN A 136 -11.83 25.68 4.76
N PRO A 137 -10.57 25.35 4.42
CA PRO A 137 -10.11 25.50 3.05
C PRO A 137 -10.93 24.59 2.12
N PRO A 138 -11.14 24.98 0.85
CA PRO A 138 -11.78 24.11 -0.13
C PRO A 138 -10.92 22.85 -0.36
N PHE A 139 -11.59 21.74 -0.65
CA PHE A 139 -10.91 20.50 -0.99
C PHE A 139 -10.33 20.58 -2.40
N LYS A 140 -9.00 20.56 -2.48
CA LYS A 140 -8.26 20.40 -3.73
C LYS A 140 -7.73 18.98 -3.89
N TYR A 141 -7.60 18.54 -5.14
CA TYR A 141 -7.17 17.19 -5.50
C TYR A 141 -6.08 17.19 -6.57
N TYR A 142 -5.27 16.15 -6.59
CA TYR A 142 -4.29 15.95 -7.66
C TYR A 142 -4.90 15.17 -8.82
N ARG A 143 -4.60 15.62 -10.04
CA ARG A 143 -4.93 14.88 -11.28
C ARG A 143 -4.12 13.57 -11.31
N LEU A 144 -4.76 12.49 -11.76
CA LEU A 144 -4.07 11.22 -11.99
C LEU A 144 -3.25 11.30 -13.28
N GLN A 145 -1.96 11.63 -13.13
CA GLN A 145 -1.04 11.76 -14.25
C GLN A 145 0.40 11.51 -13.81
N LYS A 146 1.33 11.41 -14.77
CA LYS A 146 2.76 11.33 -14.47
C LYS A 146 3.20 12.61 -13.76
N MET A 147 4.01 12.45 -12.72
CA MET A 147 4.55 13.57 -11.96
C MET A 147 5.46 14.43 -12.85
N SER A 148 5.19 15.73 -12.90
CA SER A 148 6.02 16.75 -13.56
C SER A 148 5.80 18.10 -12.87
N PRO A 149 6.71 19.08 -13.01
CA PRO A 149 6.52 20.42 -12.45
C PRO A 149 5.22 21.10 -12.91
N ASP A 150 4.80 20.87 -14.16
CA ASP A 150 3.60 21.46 -14.73
C ASP A 150 2.30 20.85 -14.18
N THR A 151 2.40 19.65 -13.61
CA THR A 151 1.27 18.81 -13.22
C THR A 151 1.11 18.62 -11.71
N VAL A 152 2.00 19.24 -10.92
CA VAL A 152 2.13 18.97 -9.48
C VAL A 152 1.12 19.73 -8.62
N PHE A 153 0.47 20.77 -9.14
CA PHE A 153 -0.45 21.59 -8.34
C PHE A 153 -1.85 20.95 -8.27
N PRO A 154 -2.47 20.91 -7.08
CA PRO A 154 -3.81 20.38 -6.92
C PRO A 154 -4.85 21.41 -7.41
N VAL A 155 -5.95 20.90 -7.96
CA VAL A 155 -7.04 21.68 -8.56
C VAL A 155 -8.34 21.46 -7.80
N GLU A 156 -9.33 22.33 -8.01
CA GLU A 156 -10.69 22.13 -7.49
C GLU A 156 -11.36 20.92 -8.17
N ASP A 157 -12.35 20.32 -7.53
CA ASP A 157 -13.01 19.12 -8.08
C ASP A 157 -13.65 19.35 -9.46
N ALA A 158 -14.19 20.55 -9.68
CA ALA A 158 -14.82 20.95 -10.94
C ALA A 158 -13.84 21.03 -12.12
N GLU A 159 -12.53 21.18 -11.86
CA GLU A 159 -11.52 21.30 -12.91
C GLU A 159 -10.98 19.94 -13.37
N LEU A 160 -11.39 18.85 -12.73
CA LEU A 160 -10.87 17.51 -13.01
C LEU A 160 -11.50 16.85 -14.25
N TYR A 161 -12.53 17.47 -14.84
CA TYR A 161 -13.27 16.99 -16.01
C TYR A 161 -13.15 17.93 -17.20
#